data_AF-A0A353CRN2-F1
#
_entry.id   AF-A0A353CRN2-F1
#
_cell.length_a   1.000
_cell.length_b   1.000
_cell.length_c   1.000
_cell.angle_alpha   90.00
_cell.angle_beta   90.00
_cell.angle_gamma   90.00
#
_symmetry.space_group_name_H-M   'P 1'
#
loop_
_entity.id
_entity.type
_entity.pdbx_description
1 polymer ?
#
loop_
_entity_poly.entity_id
_entity_poly.type
_entity_poly.pdbx_seq_one_letter_code
_entity_poly.pdbx_strand_id
1 'polypeptide(L)'
;MKTFLIVLAMAAPAWSSAGKPATEAACAAEDMQLFYHWLAPELPAAARARTTSCHAKNEGLRIPAWLETARPAMLEKMAWKDPEDGELSEARVWQDTVSILYEFAEKTSAALSDPDPAKASSASLAADYADMRTRLLYAMDRITKARLQGSMEGRGGSLLASIDAASQRLELLLSAIHSGDGEAAFEARVRTLQHVRDVFRKLLLPAPPASASAYAEYRPEPRLFPGYRATSLPVRGSQAMFLKPGDRVDMMVTFDALLTGDRKEKVTATILQNVLVLDVHRVADPEGMAVVRLLCNPNEAQYAALSLVQGGGGITLPRRAESDRELHPMEIATFRKLFK
;
A
#
# COMPACT_ATOMS: atom_id res chain seq x y z
N MET A 1 -32.13 -52.70 -24.29
CA MET A 1 -31.48 -51.67 -23.46
C MET A 1 -30.83 -50.65 -24.37
N LYS A 2 -31.39 -49.43 -24.47
CA LYS A 2 -30.83 -48.31 -25.23
C LYS A 2 -30.39 -47.25 -24.22
N THR A 3 -29.08 -47.06 -24.11
CA THR A 3 -28.46 -46.08 -23.22
C THR A 3 -28.59 -44.70 -23.86
N PHE A 4 -29.37 -43.81 -23.27
CA PHE A 4 -29.47 -42.41 -23.67
C PHE A 4 -28.25 -41.65 -23.10
N LEU A 5 -27.37 -41.19 -23.99
CA LEU A 5 -26.32 -40.24 -23.66
C LEU A 5 -26.94 -38.83 -23.65
N ILE A 6 -27.15 -38.28 -22.45
CA ILE A 6 -27.54 -36.88 -22.27
C ILE A 6 -26.26 -36.05 -22.39
N VAL A 7 -26.07 -35.40 -23.53
CA VAL A 7 -25.06 -34.35 -23.70
C VAL A 7 -25.62 -33.09 -23.06
N LEU A 8 -25.15 -32.76 -21.85
CA LEU A 8 -25.39 -31.46 -21.24
C LEU A 8 -24.60 -30.41 -22.03
N ALA A 9 -25.27 -29.68 -22.91
CA ALA A 9 -24.70 -28.50 -23.54
C ALA A 9 -24.57 -27.41 -22.47
N MET A 10 -23.37 -27.27 -21.87
CA MET A 10 -23.06 -26.09 -21.07
C MET A 10 -23.02 -24.89 -22.02
N ALA A 11 -24.01 -24.01 -21.90
CA ALA A 11 -24.02 -22.74 -22.60
C ALA A 11 -22.79 -21.94 -22.17
N ALA A 12 -21.86 -21.72 -23.09
CA ALA A 12 -20.73 -20.84 -22.86
C ALA A 12 -21.26 -19.42 -22.55
N PRO A 13 -20.78 -18.75 -21.49
CA PRO A 13 -21.17 -17.38 -21.21
C PRO A 13 -20.78 -16.49 -22.40
N ALA A 14 -21.71 -15.66 -22.86
CA ALA A 14 -21.56 -14.83 -24.04
C ALA A 14 -20.54 -13.69 -23.83
N TRP A 15 -19.25 -13.97 -24.01
CA TRP A 15 -18.13 -13.01 -23.95
C TRP A 15 -18.00 -12.14 -25.22
N SER A 16 -19.10 -11.72 -25.84
CA SER A 16 -19.07 -11.00 -27.13
C SER A 16 -18.60 -9.53 -27.07
N SER A 17 -18.19 -9.03 -25.89
CA SER A 17 -17.72 -7.64 -25.69
C SER A 17 -16.20 -7.49 -25.49
N ALA A 18 -15.41 -8.55 -25.72
CA ALA A 18 -13.98 -8.62 -25.40
C ALA A 18 -13.10 -7.48 -25.97
N GLY A 19 -13.51 -6.81 -27.06
CA GLY A 19 -12.72 -5.74 -27.69
C GLY A 19 -12.61 -4.45 -26.86
N LYS A 20 -13.65 -4.06 -26.11
CA LYS A 20 -13.65 -2.80 -25.34
C LYS A 20 -12.71 -2.84 -24.12
N PRO A 21 -12.73 -3.91 -23.28
CA PRO A 21 -11.81 -4.06 -22.15
C PRO A 21 -10.33 -4.15 -22.56
N ALA A 22 -10.01 -4.88 -23.63
CA ALA A 22 -8.64 -4.99 -24.12
C ALA A 22 -8.09 -3.62 -24.57
N THR A 23 -8.93 -2.83 -25.25
CA THR A 23 -8.62 -1.45 -25.63
C THR A 23 -8.43 -0.56 -24.40
N GLU A 24 -9.27 -0.69 -23.37
CA GLU A 24 -9.14 0.07 -22.13
C GLU A 24 -7.84 -0.26 -21.38
N ALA A 25 -7.44 -1.53 -21.37
CA ALA A 25 -6.18 -1.97 -20.78
C ALA A 25 -4.96 -1.42 -21.54
N ALA A 26 -4.98 -1.47 -22.88
CA ALA A 26 -3.93 -0.89 -23.71
C ALA A 26 -3.81 0.63 -23.46
N CYS A 27 -4.93 1.32 -23.33
CA CYS A 27 -4.94 2.74 -22.98
C CYS A 27 -4.41 3.03 -21.57
N ALA A 28 -4.73 2.20 -20.59
CA ALA A 28 -4.14 2.33 -19.25
C ALA A 28 -2.62 2.13 -19.28
N ALA A 29 -2.12 1.18 -20.07
CA ALA A 29 -0.70 0.94 -20.23
C ALA A 29 -0.01 2.13 -20.92
N GLU A 30 -0.59 2.69 -21.98
CA GLU A 30 -0.07 3.90 -22.64
C GLU A 30 -0.03 5.11 -21.69
N ASP A 31 -1.12 5.33 -20.93
CA ASP A 31 -1.22 6.39 -19.93
C ASP A 31 -0.10 6.30 -18.88
N MET A 32 0.11 5.10 -18.30
CA MET A 32 1.14 4.88 -17.29
C MET A 32 2.57 4.94 -17.88
N GLN A 33 2.78 4.44 -19.09
CA GLN A 33 4.08 4.56 -19.78
C GLN A 33 4.46 6.03 -19.99
N LEU A 34 3.50 6.84 -20.44
CA LEU A 34 3.74 8.27 -20.66
C LEU A 34 4.05 8.98 -19.34
N PHE A 35 3.30 8.67 -18.28
CA PHE A 35 3.58 9.22 -16.95
C PHE A 35 4.96 8.79 -16.41
N TYR A 36 5.35 7.53 -16.59
CA TYR A 36 6.66 7.02 -16.23
C TYR A 36 7.78 7.84 -16.89
N HIS A 37 7.65 8.12 -18.19
CA HIS A 37 8.63 8.93 -18.93
C HIS A 37 8.60 10.41 -18.54
N TRP A 38 7.46 10.96 -18.13
CA TRP A 38 7.39 12.34 -17.61
C TRP A 38 8.15 12.54 -16.31
N LEU A 39 8.41 11.47 -15.55
CA LEU A 39 9.19 11.50 -14.31
C LEU A 39 10.65 11.07 -14.51
N ALA A 40 11.04 10.65 -15.71
CA ALA A 40 12.40 10.23 -15.99
C ALA A 40 13.38 11.43 -15.98
N PRO A 41 14.67 11.21 -15.64
CA PRO A 41 15.68 12.26 -15.70
C PRO A 41 15.80 12.90 -17.08
N GLU A 42 15.78 12.05 -18.11
CA GLU A 42 15.71 12.46 -19.50
C GLU A 42 14.28 12.31 -20.01
N LEU A 43 13.73 13.39 -20.60
CA LEU A 43 12.39 13.38 -21.19
C LEU A 43 12.49 13.23 -22.71
N PRO A 44 12.21 12.05 -23.28
CA PRO A 44 12.26 11.84 -24.72
C PRO A 44 11.30 12.78 -25.47
N ALA A 45 11.67 13.21 -26.68
CA ALA A 45 10.81 14.08 -27.50
C ALA A 45 9.42 13.46 -27.75
N ALA A 46 9.37 12.14 -27.97
CA ALA A 46 8.11 11.39 -28.16
C ALA A 46 7.20 11.38 -26.91
N ALA A 47 7.76 11.56 -25.71
CA ALA A 47 6.98 11.66 -24.48
C ALA A 47 6.50 13.11 -24.21
N ARG A 48 7.12 14.13 -24.82
CA ARG A 48 6.67 15.53 -24.68
C ARG A 48 5.34 15.77 -25.38
N ALA A 49 5.14 15.13 -26.54
CA ALA A 49 3.93 15.20 -27.33
C ALA A 49 3.68 13.86 -28.01
N ARG A 50 2.62 13.16 -27.62
CA ARG A 50 2.25 11.84 -28.13
C ARG A 50 0.84 11.86 -28.70
N THR A 51 0.69 11.46 -29.96
CA THR A 51 -0.63 11.22 -30.54
C THR A 51 -1.13 9.86 -30.06
N THR A 52 -2.36 9.81 -29.57
CA THR A 52 -3.00 8.59 -29.08
C THR A 52 -4.49 8.59 -29.37
N SER A 53 -5.06 7.40 -29.57
CA SER A 53 -6.51 7.17 -29.66
C SER A 53 -7.18 7.00 -28.31
N CYS A 54 -6.43 6.97 -27.21
CA CYS A 54 -6.93 6.67 -25.87
C CYS A 54 -7.62 7.84 -25.17
N HIS A 55 -7.52 9.04 -25.74
CA HIS A 55 -8.10 10.28 -25.23
C HIS A 55 -8.94 10.96 -26.29
N ALA A 56 -9.92 11.75 -25.87
CA ALA A 56 -10.85 12.40 -26.78
C ALA A 56 -10.12 13.36 -27.75
N LYS A 57 -10.64 13.45 -28.98
CA LYS A 57 -10.26 14.39 -30.05
C LYS A 57 -8.94 14.14 -30.79
N ASN A 58 -8.22 13.03 -30.57
CA ASN A 58 -6.89 12.81 -31.16
C ASN A 58 -5.91 13.99 -30.95
N GLU A 59 -6.21 14.88 -30.00
CA GLU A 59 -5.34 15.98 -29.63
C GLU A 59 -4.12 15.35 -28.97
N GLY A 60 -2.93 15.64 -29.48
CA GLY A 60 -1.70 15.04 -28.95
C GLY A 60 -1.60 15.30 -27.45
N LEU A 61 -1.47 14.23 -26.66
CA LEU A 61 -1.17 14.32 -25.24
C LEU A 61 0.17 15.00 -25.07
N ARG A 62 0.19 16.09 -24.31
CA ARG A 62 1.41 16.81 -23.95
C ARG A 62 1.64 16.70 -22.46
N ILE A 63 2.90 16.78 -22.07
CA ILE A 63 3.24 16.96 -20.66
C ILE A 63 2.52 18.20 -20.12
N PRO A 64 1.82 18.12 -18.97
CA PRO A 64 1.20 19.29 -18.37
C PRO A 64 2.25 20.36 -18.06
N ALA A 65 1.94 21.63 -18.34
CA ALA A 65 2.86 22.74 -18.11
C ALA A 65 3.37 22.82 -16.66
N TRP A 66 2.52 22.46 -15.71
CA TRP A 66 2.88 22.38 -14.29
C TRP A 66 3.97 21.33 -14.04
N LEU A 67 3.82 20.14 -14.64
CA LEU A 67 4.77 19.04 -14.45
C LEU A 67 6.09 19.34 -15.17
N GLU A 68 6.02 19.96 -16.35
CA GLU A 68 7.22 20.43 -17.05
C GLU A 68 8.01 21.44 -16.21
N THR A 69 7.32 22.32 -15.47
CA THR A 69 7.94 23.31 -14.57
C THR A 69 8.45 22.68 -13.28
N ALA A 70 7.70 21.75 -12.67
CA ALA A 70 8.04 21.14 -11.37
C ALA A 70 9.10 20.04 -11.46
N ARG A 71 9.22 19.36 -12.63
CA ARG A 71 10.07 18.17 -12.79
C ARG A 71 11.53 18.38 -12.35
N PRO A 72 12.24 19.48 -12.73
CA PRO A 72 13.63 19.66 -12.29
C PRO A 72 13.79 19.61 -10.77
N ALA A 73 12.91 20.31 -10.02
CA ALA A 73 12.94 20.30 -8.57
C ALA A 73 12.61 18.91 -7.98
N MET A 74 11.68 18.17 -8.61
CA MET A 74 11.36 16.80 -8.19
C MET A 74 12.51 15.82 -8.43
N LEU A 75 13.31 16.02 -9.48
CA LEU A 75 14.48 15.20 -9.78
C LEU A 75 15.63 15.45 -8.79
N GLU A 76 15.79 16.68 -8.32
CA GLU A 76 16.85 17.07 -7.38
C GLU A 76 16.50 16.78 -5.91
N LYS A 77 15.21 16.84 -5.56
CA LYS A 77 14.76 16.66 -4.17
C LYS A 77 14.86 15.20 -3.74
N MET A 78 15.85 14.87 -2.92
CA MET A 78 15.93 13.57 -2.24
C MET A 78 14.77 13.41 -1.26
N ALA A 79 14.00 12.34 -1.43
CA ALA A 79 12.75 12.10 -0.70
C ALA A 79 12.77 10.80 0.11
N TRP A 80 13.61 9.83 -0.26
CA TRP A 80 13.67 8.54 0.40
C TRP A 80 15.09 7.98 0.42
N LYS A 81 15.44 7.24 1.47
CA LYS A 81 16.69 6.50 1.55
C LYS A 81 16.38 5.01 1.50
N ASP A 82 16.61 4.42 0.34
CA ASP A 82 16.46 2.99 0.11
C ASP A 82 17.75 2.24 0.51
N PRO A 83 17.65 1.09 1.20
CA PRO A 83 18.82 0.29 1.55
C PRO A 83 19.61 -0.24 0.35
N GLU A 84 18.94 -0.53 -0.76
CA GLU A 84 19.55 -1.13 -1.95
C GLU A 84 19.90 -0.06 -2.99
N ASP A 85 18.97 0.85 -3.26
CA ASP A 85 19.12 1.86 -4.32
C ASP A 85 19.73 3.20 -3.85
N GLY A 86 19.97 3.36 -2.54
CA GLY A 86 20.52 4.60 -1.97
C GLY A 86 19.49 5.72 -1.86
N GLU A 87 19.90 6.97 -2.09
CA GLU A 87 18.99 8.12 -1.99
C GLU A 87 18.16 8.27 -3.27
N LEU A 88 16.82 8.19 -3.12
CA LEU A 88 15.86 8.32 -4.21
C LEU A 88 15.25 9.72 -4.19
N SER A 89 15.17 10.33 -5.38
CA SER A 89 14.48 11.60 -5.58
C SER A 89 12.95 11.47 -5.53
N GLU A 90 12.25 12.57 -5.30
CA GLU A 90 10.78 12.63 -5.35
C GLU A 90 10.23 12.08 -6.67
N ALA A 91 10.84 12.49 -7.80
CA ALA A 91 10.47 11.98 -9.12
C ALA A 91 10.64 10.45 -9.22
N ARG A 92 11.73 9.91 -8.68
CA ARG A 92 12.01 8.47 -8.71
C ARG A 92 11.01 7.67 -7.85
N VAL A 93 10.68 8.16 -6.65
CA VAL A 93 9.68 7.52 -5.77
C VAL A 93 8.32 7.39 -6.47
N TRP A 94 7.88 8.43 -7.17
CA TRP A 94 6.65 8.36 -7.97
C TRP A 94 6.80 7.48 -9.21
N GLN A 95 7.94 7.55 -9.90
CA GLN A 95 8.22 6.76 -11.09
C GLN A 95 8.15 5.25 -10.81
N ASP A 96 8.74 4.79 -9.70
CA ASP A 96 8.65 3.39 -9.27
C ASP A 96 7.19 2.96 -9.10
N THR A 97 6.39 3.80 -8.44
CA THR A 97 4.95 3.53 -8.22
C THR A 97 4.21 3.39 -9.55
N VAL A 98 4.46 4.29 -10.50
CA VAL A 98 3.84 4.29 -11.83
C VAL A 98 4.29 3.08 -12.66
N SER A 99 5.54 2.64 -12.52
CA SER A 99 6.03 1.45 -13.23
C SER A 99 5.27 0.18 -12.86
N ILE A 100 4.88 0.03 -11.59
CA ILE A 100 4.08 -1.12 -11.13
C ILE A 100 2.68 -1.09 -11.76
N LEU A 101 2.06 0.09 -11.86
CA LEU A 101 0.76 0.26 -12.52
C LEU A 101 0.85 0.02 -14.03
N TYR A 102 1.94 0.44 -14.67
CA TYR A 102 2.24 0.14 -16.07
C TYR A 102 2.34 -1.37 -16.31
N GLU A 103 3.13 -2.08 -15.49
CA GLU A 103 3.31 -3.52 -15.58
C GLU A 103 1.96 -4.26 -15.42
N PHE A 104 1.14 -3.83 -14.45
CA PHE A 104 -0.21 -4.34 -14.28
C PHE A 104 -1.06 -4.14 -15.54
N ALA A 105 -1.09 -2.92 -16.09
CA ALA A 105 -1.91 -2.60 -17.26
C ALA A 105 -1.44 -3.36 -18.51
N GLU A 106 -0.12 -3.51 -18.70
CA GLU A 106 0.47 -4.25 -19.82
C GLU A 106 0.11 -5.74 -19.75
N LYS A 107 0.36 -6.40 -18.62
CA LYS A 107 0.00 -7.82 -18.43
C LYS A 107 -1.50 -8.05 -18.56
N THR A 108 -2.29 -7.12 -18.05
CA THR A 108 -3.75 -7.17 -18.17
C THR A 108 -4.20 -7.03 -19.62
N SER A 109 -3.58 -6.13 -20.39
CA SER A 109 -3.87 -5.96 -21.81
C SER A 109 -3.52 -7.21 -22.61
N ALA A 110 -2.35 -7.81 -22.33
CA ALA A 110 -1.95 -9.07 -22.96
C ALA A 110 -2.94 -10.20 -22.62
N ALA A 111 -3.31 -10.34 -21.33
CA ALA A 111 -4.26 -11.35 -20.88
C ALA A 111 -5.66 -11.20 -21.49
N LEU A 112 -6.15 -9.96 -21.67
CA LEU A 112 -7.45 -9.69 -22.29
C LEU A 112 -7.44 -9.79 -23.82
N SER A 113 -6.26 -9.74 -24.44
CA SER A 113 -6.10 -9.87 -25.89
C SER A 113 -5.85 -11.32 -26.32
N ASP A 114 -5.54 -12.23 -25.39
CA ASP A 114 -5.36 -13.64 -25.70
C ASP A 114 -6.72 -14.30 -26.01
N PRO A 115 -6.85 -15.00 -27.16
CA PRO A 115 -8.08 -15.71 -27.51
C PRO A 115 -8.41 -16.86 -26.56
N ASP A 116 -7.44 -17.35 -25.77
CA ASP A 116 -7.65 -18.38 -24.76
C ASP A 116 -8.05 -17.76 -23.40
N PRO A 117 -9.34 -17.85 -23.01
CA PRO A 117 -9.82 -17.28 -21.75
C PRO A 117 -9.20 -17.93 -20.51
N ALA A 118 -8.68 -19.16 -20.62
CA ALA A 118 -8.05 -19.86 -19.50
C ALA A 118 -6.71 -19.22 -19.10
N LYS A 119 -6.00 -18.59 -20.03
CA LYS A 119 -4.76 -17.86 -19.72
C LYS A 119 -5.04 -16.58 -18.94
N ALA A 120 -6.16 -15.93 -19.24
CA ALA A 120 -6.61 -14.72 -18.54
C ALA A 120 -6.99 -14.97 -17.07
N SER A 121 -7.13 -16.22 -16.65
CA SER A 121 -7.38 -16.66 -15.27
C SER A 121 -6.30 -17.63 -14.75
N SER A 122 -5.13 -17.67 -15.39
CA SER A 122 -4.07 -18.60 -15.03
C SER A 122 -3.46 -18.31 -13.65
N ALA A 123 -2.99 -19.37 -12.97
CA ALA A 123 -2.28 -19.27 -11.69
C ALA A 123 -1.02 -18.39 -11.77
N SER A 124 -0.35 -18.38 -12.93
CA SER A 124 0.81 -17.50 -13.17
C SER A 124 0.40 -16.03 -13.13
N LEU A 125 -0.71 -15.66 -13.75
CA LEU A 125 -1.20 -14.28 -13.76
C LEU A 125 -1.66 -13.85 -12.36
N ALA A 126 -2.23 -14.77 -11.58
CA ALA A 126 -2.58 -14.52 -10.18
C ALA A 126 -1.33 -14.21 -9.33
N ALA A 127 -0.24 -14.97 -9.52
CA ALA A 127 1.02 -14.73 -8.82
C ALA A 127 1.62 -13.37 -9.19
N ASP A 128 1.63 -13.02 -10.47
CA ASP A 128 2.10 -11.71 -10.95
C ASP A 128 1.29 -10.56 -10.33
N TYR A 129 -0.03 -10.66 -10.30
CA TYR A 129 -0.89 -9.64 -9.68
C TYR A 129 -0.68 -9.53 -8.16
N ALA A 130 -0.43 -10.64 -7.48
CA ALA A 130 -0.15 -10.65 -6.04
C ALA A 130 1.19 -9.97 -5.73
N ASP A 131 2.20 -10.21 -6.54
CA ASP A 131 3.50 -9.55 -6.46
C ASP A 131 3.38 -8.04 -6.72
N MET A 132 2.75 -7.64 -7.82
CA MET A 132 2.51 -6.22 -8.15
C MET A 132 1.76 -5.50 -7.04
N ARG A 133 0.71 -6.13 -6.47
CA ARG A 133 -0.03 -5.54 -5.35
C ARG A 133 0.87 -5.30 -4.15
N THR A 134 1.76 -6.25 -3.84
CA THR A 134 2.69 -6.14 -2.73
C THR A 134 3.68 -5.01 -2.97
N ARG A 135 4.29 -4.93 -4.15
CA ARG A 135 5.18 -3.82 -4.54
C ARG A 135 4.46 -2.47 -4.50
N LEU A 136 3.21 -2.41 -4.96
CA LEU A 136 2.41 -1.19 -4.95
C LEU A 136 2.20 -0.68 -3.53
N LEU A 137 1.96 -1.58 -2.58
CA LEU A 137 1.78 -1.21 -1.18
C LEU A 137 3.03 -0.65 -0.53
N TYR A 138 4.19 -1.24 -0.84
CA TYR A 138 5.46 -0.67 -0.41
C TYR A 138 5.73 0.69 -1.04
N ALA A 139 5.42 0.87 -2.32
CA ALA A 139 5.57 2.14 -3.00
C ALA A 139 4.66 3.23 -2.41
N MET A 140 3.40 2.89 -2.07
CA MET A 140 2.47 3.79 -1.40
C MET A 140 2.90 4.15 0.02
N ASP A 141 3.39 3.18 0.81
CA ASP A 141 3.94 3.43 2.13
C ASP A 141 5.17 4.34 2.05
N ARG A 142 6.04 4.14 1.05
CA ARG A 142 7.20 4.99 0.74
C ARG A 142 6.76 6.45 0.48
N ILE A 143 5.81 6.68 -0.44
CA ILE A 143 5.24 8.02 -0.73
C ILE A 143 4.72 8.67 0.56
N THR A 144 4.01 7.90 1.37
CA THR A 144 3.36 8.38 2.60
C THR A 144 4.39 8.76 3.67
N LYS A 145 5.41 7.92 3.88
CA LYS A 145 6.49 8.18 4.84
C LYS A 145 7.40 9.32 4.40
N ALA A 146 7.63 9.47 3.09
CA ALA A 146 8.35 10.59 2.49
C ALA A 146 7.54 11.91 2.49
N ARG A 147 6.32 11.93 3.04
CA ARG A 147 5.42 13.09 3.10
C ARG A 147 5.12 13.70 1.72
N LEU A 148 5.03 12.87 0.69
CA LEU A 148 4.82 13.30 -0.69
C LEU A 148 3.32 13.48 -1.04
N GLN A 149 2.40 13.44 -0.08
CA GLN A 149 0.98 13.72 -0.34
C GLN A 149 0.75 15.16 -0.82
N GLY A 150 1.57 16.11 -0.36
CA GLY A 150 1.54 17.50 -0.85
C GLY A 150 2.31 17.73 -2.17
N SER A 151 2.99 16.72 -2.70
CA SER A 151 3.77 16.82 -3.94
C SER A 151 2.89 16.94 -5.19
N MET A 152 3.51 16.99 -6.38
CA MET A 152 2.80 17.08 -7.66
C MET A 152 1.87 18.31 -7.74
N GLU A 153 2.35 19.45 -7.24
CA GLU A 153 1.57 20.68 -7.01
C GLU A 153 0.25 20.40 -6.25
N GLY A 154 0.35 19.68 -5.12
CA GLY A 154 -0.80 19.28 -4.32
C GLY A 154 -1.59 18.09 -4.86
N ARG A 155 -1.29 17.55 -6.05
CA ARG A 155 -2.04 16.40 -6.57
C ARG A 155 -1.69 15.09 -5.87
N GLY A 156 -0.56 15.01 -5.17
CA GLY A 156 -0.02 13.79 -4.58
C GLY A 156 -1.05 12.98 -3.77
N GLY A 157 -1.81 13.62 -2.88
CA GLY A 157 -2.82 12.95 -2.06
C GLY A 157 -3.97 12.38 -2.91
N SER A 158 -4.42 13.12 -3.92
CA SER A 158 -5.46 12.63 -4.84
C SER A 158 -4.97 11.48 -5.72
N LEU A 159 -3.71 11.52 -6.16
CA LEU A 159 -3.08 10.42 -6.91
C LEU A 159 -3.02 9.18 -6.03
N LEU A 160 -2.52 9.32 -4.80
CA LEU A 160 -2.41 8.24 -3.83
C LEU A 160 -3.77 7.59 -3.53
N ALA A 161 -4.84 8.38 -3.43
CA ALA A 161 -6.19 7.84 -3.27
C ALA A 161 -6.67 7.00 -4.48
N SER A 162 -6.31 7.38 -5.71
CA SER A 162 -6.60 6.55 -6.89
C SER A 162 -5.77 5.26 -6.91
N ILE A 163 -4.52 5.34 -6.49
CA ILE A 163 -3.62 4.19 -6.41
C ILE A 163 -4.11 3.20 -5.34
N ASP A 164 -4.59 3.71 -4.20
CA ASP A 164 -5.21 2.90 -3.16
C ASP A 164 -6.46 2.17 -3.66
N ALA A 165 -7.36 2.90 -4.33
CA ALA A 165 -8.53 2.30 -4.96
C ALA A 165 -8.16 1.21 -5.97
N ALA A 166 -7.11 1.42 -6.78
CA ALA A 166 -6.58 0.39 -7.67
C ALA A 166 -6.05 -0.82 -6.87
N SER A 167 -5.29 -0.61 -5.79
CA SER A 167 -4.78 -1.69 -4.94
C SER A 167 -5.90 -2.52 -4.28
N GLN A 168 -6.97 -1.87 -3.81
CA GLN A 168 -8.13 -2.55 -3.24
C GLN A 168 -8.87 -3.37 -4.29
N ARG A 169 -9.03 -2.86 -5.51
CA ARG A 169 -9.63 -3.63 -6.61
C ARG A 169 -8.76 -4.80 -7.05
N LEU A 170 -7.44 -4.65 -7.01
CA LEU A 170 -6.50 -5.74 -7.29
C LEU A 170 -6.63 -6.88 -6.27
N GLU A 171 -6.98 -6.59 -5.02
CA GLU A 171 -7.29 -7.61 -4.01
C GLU A 171 -8.57 -8.38 -4.34
N LEU A 172 -9.64 -7.67 -4.72
CA LEU A 172 -10.88 -8.30 -5.17
C LEU A 172 -10.65 -9.17 -6.41
N LEU A 173 -9.83 -8.70 -7.35
CA LEU A 173 -9.40 -9.46 -8.51
C LEU A 173 -8.71 -10.76 -8.10
N LEU A 174 -7.73 -10.68 -7.19
CA LEU A 174 -7.03 -11.86 -6.69
C LEU A 174 -8.00 -12.82 -5.99
N SER A 175 -8.89 -12.32 -5.14
CA SER A 175 -9.90 -13.15 -4.46
C SER A 175 -10.78 -13.89 -5.46
N ALA A 176 -11.24 -13.20 -6.52
CA ALA A 176 -12.07 -13.80 -7.55
C ALA A 176 -11.33 -14.85 -8.39
N ILE A 177 -10.05 -14.62 -8.70
CA ILE A 177 -9.22 -15.64 -9.38
C ILE A 177 -9.07 -16.89 -8.50
N HIS A 178 -8.80 -16.73 -7.20
CA HIS A 178 -8.66 -17.86 -6.28
C HIS A 178 -9.98 -18.63 -6.08
N SER A 179 -11.13 -17.96 -6.13
CA SER A 179 -12.44 -18.60 -6.04
C SER A 179 -12.90 -19.22 -7.36
N GLY A 180 -12.15 -19.05 -8.46
CA GLY A 180 -12.55 -19.50 -9.79
C GLY A 180 -13.72 -18.71 -10.39
N ASP A 181 -14.03 -17.52 -9.85
CA ASP A 181 -15.12 -16.67 -10.32
C ASP A 181 -14.60 -15.77 -11.46
N GLY A 182 -14.72 -16.28 -12.68
CA GLY A 182 -14.23 -15.59 -13.88
C GLY A 182 -14.94 -14.27 -14.17
N GLU A 183 -16.23 -14.14 -13.84
CA GLU A 183 -17.00 -12.92 -14.06
C GLU A 183 -16.57 -11.83 -13.07
N ALA A 184 -16.51 -12.16 -11.77
CA ALA A 184 -16.02 -11.24 -10.75
C ALA A 184 -14.55 -10.83 -11.00
N ALA A 185 -13.71 -11.77 -11.46
CA ALA A 185 -12.32 -11.47 -11.81
C ALA A 185 -12.25 -10.50 -13.00
N PHE A 186 -13.04 -10.72 -14.04
CA PHE A 186 -13.11 -9.81 -15.17
C PHE A 186 -13.59 -8.41 -14.77
N GLU A 187 -14.65 -8.31 -13.96
CA GLU A 187 -15.16 -7.03 -13.48
C GLU A 187 -14.13 -6.29 -12.61
N ALA A 188 -13.51 -6.99 -11.65
CA ALA A 188 -12.50 -6.41 -10.76
C ALA A 188 -11.30 -5.88 -11.56
N ARG A 189 -10.89 -6.59 -12.61
CA ARG A 189 -9.84 -6.16 -13.54
C ARG A 189 -10.18 -4.87 -14.27
N VAL A 190 -11.36 -4.79 -14.88
CA VAL A 190 -11.83 -3.58 -15.57
C VAL A 190 -11.87 -2.39 -14.61
N ARG A 191 -12.44 -2.57 -13.41
CA ARG A 191 -12.48 -1.51 -12.39
C ARG A 191 -11.09 -1.11 -11.89
N THR A 192 -10.15 -2.05 -11.79
CA THR A 192 -8.75 -1.73 -11.45
C THR A 192 -8.13 -0.84 -12.53
N LEU A 193 -8.30 -1.18 -13.82
CA LEU A 193 -7.80 -0.36 -14.93
C LEU A 193 -8.41 1.04 -14.94
N GLN A 194 -9.69 1.18 -14.61
CA GLN A 194 -10.33 2.50 -14.49
C GLN A 194 -9.63 3.37 -13.45
N HIS A 195 -9.33 2.82 -12.26
CA HIS A 195 -8.59 3.54 -11.23
C HIS A 195 -7.15 3.85 -11.64
N VAL A 196 -6.47 2.93 -12.35
CA VAL A 196 -5.14 3.20 -12.95
C VAL A 196 -5.21 4.40 -13.91
N ARG A 197 -6.22 4.46 -14.77
CA ARG A 197 -6.42 5.60 -15.68
C ARG A 197 -6.78 6.89 -14.94
N ASP A 198 -7.51 6.79 -13.83
CA ASP A 198 -7.81 7.95 -12.99
C ASP A 198 -6.55 8.58 -12.39
N VAL A 199 -5.52 7.79 -12.09
CA VAL A 199 -4.19 8.32 -11.70
C VAL A 199 -3.67 9.27 -12.77
N PHE A 200 -3.68 8.85 -14.04
CA PHE A 200 -3.21 9.68 -15.14
C PHE A 200 -4.07 10.93 -15.35
N ARG A 201 -5.41 10.75 -15.37
CA ARG A 201 -6.36 11.86 -15.58
C ARG A 201 -6.16 12.97 -14.56
N LYS A 202 -5.88 12.63 -13.30
CA LYS A 202 -5.62 13.61 -12.23
C LYS A 202 -4.41 14.51 -12.50
N LEU A 203 -3.43 14.07 -13.29
CA LEU A 203 -2.31 14.92 -13.72
C LEU A 203 -2.76 16.01 -14.69
N LEU A 204 -3.77 15.73 -15.49
CA LEU A 204 -4.29 16.63 -16.51
C LEU A 204 -5.30 17.63 -15.95
N LEU A 205 -5.79 17.40 -14.74
CA LEU A 205 -6.75 18.28 -14.08
C LEU A 205 -6.05 19.52 -13.47
N PRO A 206 -6.78 20.64 -13.33
CA PRO A 206 -6.33 21.80 -12.56
C PRO A 206 -5.93 21.41 -11.14
N ALA A 207 -5.05 22.21 -10.53
CA ALA A 207 -4.59 21.95 -9.18
C ALA A 207 -5.78 21.98 -8.21
N PRO A 208 -5.85 21.05 -7.25
CA PRO A 208 -6.83 21.18 -6.18
C PRO A 208 -6.59 22.50 -5.44
N PRO A 209 -7.66 23.20 -5.00
CA PRO A 209 -7.49 24.43 -4.23
C PRO A 209 -6.70 24.13 -2.95
N ALA A 210 -5.81 25.04 -2.53
CA ALA A 210 -4.96 24.84 -1.36
C ALA A 210 -5.73 24.54 -0.06
N SER A 211 -6.99 24.99 0.04
CA SER A 211 -7.91 24.73 1.15
C SER A 211 -8.55 23.33 1.12
N ALA A 212 -8.49 22.61 -0.01
CA ALA A 212 -8.89 21.20 -0.10
C ALA A 212 -7.80 20.24 0.41
N SER A 213 -6.79 20.75 1.11
CA SER A 213 -5.67 19.97 1.68
C SER A 213 -6.06 18.97 2.77
N ALA A 214 -7.35 18.85 3.09
CA ALA A 214 -7.92 17.64 3.67
C ALA A 214 -7.97 16.53 2.59
N TYR A 215 -6.81 16.19 2.02
CA TYR A 215 -6.68 14.95 1.26
C TYR A 215 -7.15 13.83 2.18
N ALA A 216 -8.00 12.94 1.68
CA ALA A 216 -8.29 11.69 2.37
C ALA A 216 -6.94 11.04 2.66
N GLU A 217 -6.49 11.14 3.91
CA GLU A 217 -5.18 10.65 4.30
C GLU A 217 -5.17 9.17 3.97
N TYR A 218 -4.23 8.75 3.12
CA TYR A 218 -4.04 7.34 2.84
C TYR A 218 -3.72 6.66 4.16
N ARG A 219 -4.70 5.91 4.65
CA ARG A 219 -4.58 5.06 5.82
C ARG A 219 -4.35 3.66 5.27
N PRO A 220 -3.11 3.14 5.30
CA PRO A 220 -2.88 1.78 4.89
C PRO A 220 -3.81 0.90 5.71
N GLU A 221 -4.66 0.12 5.03
CA GLU A 221 -5.52 -0.82 5.72
C GLU A 221 -4.65 -1.71 6.61
N PRO A 222 -5.04 -1.94 7.87
CA PRO A 222 -4.33 -2.82 8.77
C PRO A 222 -4.39 -4.27 8.25
N ARG A 223 -3.38 -4.65 7.46
CA ARG A 223 -3.25 -5.98 6.87
C ARG A 223 -1.83 -6.52 6.97
N LEU A 224 -1.73 -7.84 6.92
CA LEU A 224 -0.45 -8.53 6.93
C LEU A 224 0.19 -8.50 5.55
N PHE A 225 1.42 -7.99 5.44
CA PHE A 225 2.19 -7.97 4.20
C PHE A 225 3.18 -9.16 4.14
N PRO A 226 3.52 -9.68 2.94
CA PRO A 226 4.62 -10.63 2.79
C PRO A 226 5.91 -10.12 3.44
N GLY A 227 6.63 -10.96 4.17
CA GLY A 227 7.84 -10.54 4.90
C GLY A 227 7.57 -9.97 6.30
N TYR A 228 6.35 -9.51 6.59
CA TYR A 228 5.93 -9.11 7.94
C TYR A 228 5.29 -10.28 8.71
N ARG A 229 5.07 -10.09 10.01
CA ARG A 229 4.47 -11.03 10.95
C ARG A 229 3.37 -10.32 11.73
N ALA A 230 2.25 -11.01 11.92
CA ALA A 230 1.23 -10.57 12.86
C ALA A 230 1.62 -11.10 14.25
N THR A 231 2.03 -10.21 15.16
CA THR A 231 2.43 -10.57 16.52
C THR A 231 1.32 -10.26 17.49
N SER A 232 0.77 -11.29 18.14
CA SER A 232 -0.28 -11.15 19.15
C SER A 232 0.33 -10.83 20.51
N LEU A 233 -0.04 -9.69 21.08
CA LEU A 233 0.40 -9.25 22.40
C LEU A 233 -0.79 -9.20 23.37
N PRO A 234 -0.69 -9.86 24.54
CA PRO A 234 -1.69 -9.73 25.58
C PRO A 234 -1.50 -8.38 26.27
N VAL A 235 -2.60 -7.62 26.38
CA VAL A 235 -2.63 -6.31 27.04
C VAL A 235 -3.84 -6.23 27.96
N ARG A 236 -3.86 -5.28 28.90
CA ARG A 236 -5.06 -5.04 29.71
C ARG A 236 -6.22 -4.56 28.86
N GLY A 237 -7.44 -5.00 29.19
CA GLY A 237 -8.68 -4.61 28.52
C GLY A 237 -8.83 -3.10 28.42
N SER A 238 -8.53 -2.39 29.50
CA SER A 238 -8.53 -0.93 29.59
C SER A 238 -7.67 -0.24 28.54
N GLN A 239 -6.53 -0.83 28.16
CA GLN A 239 -5.67 -0.31 27.11
C GLN A 239 -6.27 -0.59 25.72
N ALA A 240 -6.77 -1.80 25.49
CA ALA A 240 -7.36 -2.22 24.22
C ALA A 240 -8.65 -1.46 23.86
N MET A 241 -9.37 -0.90 24.85
CA MET A 241 -10.57 -0.07 24.62
C MET A 241 -10.28 1.16 23.75
N PHE A 242 -9.05 1.70 23.78
CA PHE A 242 -8.69 2.95 23.10
C PHE A 242 -7.86 2.76 21.83
N LEU A 243 -7.58 1.49 21.47
CA LEU A 243 -6.87 1.11 20.25
C LEU A 243 -7.88 0.66 19.21
N LYS A 244 -7.61 0.91 17.93
CA LYS A 244 -8.34 0.34 16.80
C LYS A 244 -7.37 -0.13 15.71
N PRO A 245 -7.80 -1.06 14.83
CA PRO A 245 -7.05 -1.39 13.63
C PRO A 245 -6.67 -0.12 12.85
N GLY A 246 -5.43 -0.05 12.40
CA GLY A 246 -4.88 1.10 11.68
C GLY A 246 -4.20 2.15 12.57
N ASP A 247 -4.41 2.10 13.89
CA ASP A 247 -3.65 2.95 14.82
C ASP A 247 -2.16 2.60 14.76
N ARG A 248 -1.32 3.59 15.07
CA ARG A 248 0.11 3.37 15.31
C ARG A 248 0.42 3.50 16.79
N VAL A 249 1.22 2.57 17.29
CA VAL A 249 1.60 2.50 18.70
C VAL A 249 3.11 2.39 18.83
N ASP A 250 3.61 2.87 19.97
CA ASP A 250 4.90 2.40 20.46
C ASP A 250 4.66 1.23 21.40
N MET A 251 5.61 0.31 21.49
CA MET A 251 5.57 -0.82 22.42
C MET A 251 6.57 -0.58 23.54
N MET A 252 6.07 -0.33 24.74
CA MET A 252 6.86 -0.16 25.94
C MET A 252 6.75 -1.41 26.82
N VAL A 253 7.85 -1.76 27.47
CA VAL A 253 7.93 -2.94 28.33
C VAL A 253 8.57 -2.55 29.64
N THR A 254 7.89 -2.90 30.72
CA THR A 254 8.38 -2.72 32.09
C THR A 254 8.83 -4.04 32.66
N PHE A 255 10.07 -4.12 33.13
CA PHE A 255 10.67 -5.33 33.69
C PHE A 255 11.63 -4.99 34.84
N ASP A 256 11.98 -5.99 35.64
CA ASP A 256 12.98 -5.84 36.71
C ASP A 256 14.38 -6.01 36.12
N ALA A 257 15.15 -4.92 36.01
CA ALA A 257 16.54 -4.96 35.59
C ALA A 257 17.46 -5.22 36.80
N LEU A 258 18.44 -6.10 36.62
CA LEU A 258 19.53 -6.30 37.57
C LEU A 258 20.60 -5.23 37.35
N LEU A 259 20.77 -4.36 38.33
CA LEU A 259 21.85 -3.37 38.35
C LEU A 259 23.05 -3.90 39.13
N THR A 260 24.17 -3.19 39.03
CA THR A 260 25.39 -3.50 39.78
C THR A 260 25.10 -3.59 41.28
N GLY A 261 25.50 -4.70 41.91
CA GLY A 261 25.24 -4.99 43.33
C GLY A 261 23.92 -5.70 43.63
N ASP A 262 23.45 -6.57 42.71
CA ASP A 262 22.25 -7.44 42.85
C ASP A 262 20.93 -6.72 43.17
N ARG A 263 20.88 -5.40 42.97
CA ARG A 263 19.66 -4.62 43.17
C ARG A 263 18.77 -4.74 41.93
N LYS A 264 17.55 -5.24 42.12
CA LYS A 264 16.49 -5.21 41.10
C LYS A 264 15.83 -3.84 41.07
N GLU A 265 15.72 -3.25 39.89
CA GLU A 265 15.05 -1.96 39.68
C GLU A 265 14.04 -2.10 38.55
N LYS A 266 12.81 -1.59 38.75
CA LYS A 266 11.82 -1.54 37.68
C LYS A 266 12.22 -0.49 36.66
N VAL A 267 12.44 -0.93 35.43
CA VAL A 267 12.77 -0.06 34.31
C VAL A 267 11.71 -0.24 33.23
N THR A 268 11.43 0.85 32.51
CA THR A 268 10.56 0.83 31.34
C THR A 268 11.38 1.25 30.13
N ALA A 269 11.36 0.41 29.09
CA ALA A 269 12.03 0.67 27.82
C ALA A 269 11.03 0.64 26.68
N THR A 270 11.19 1.54 25.70
CA THR A 270 10.49 1.41 24.43
C THR A 270 11.23 0.44 23.53
N ILE A 271 10.57 -0.66 23.20
CA ILE A 271 11.14 -1.75 22.42
C ILE A 271 10.86 -1.54 20.94
N LEU A 272 9.62 -1.18 20.60
CA LEU A 272 9.21 -0.89 19.23
C LEU A 272 8.60 0.50 19.14
N GLN A 273 8.74 1.15 18.01
CA GLN A 273 8.12 2.45 17.75
C GLN A 273 7.36 2.44 16.44
N ASN A 274 6.28 3.21 16.38
CA ASN A 274 5.52 3.47 15.15
C ASN A 274 4.94 2.20 14.48
N VAL A 275 4.58 1.19 15.29
CA VAL A 275 4.09 -0.11 14.84
C VAL A 275 2.59 -0.04 14.54
N LEU A 276 2.16 -0.63 13.43
CA LEU A 276 0.75 -0.64 13.03
C LEU A 276 -0.05 -1.70 13.79
N VAL A 277 -1.21 -1.32 14.31
CA VAL A 277 -2.19 -2.23 14.89
C VAL A 277 -2.97 -2.91 13.78
N LEU A 278 -2.87 -4.23 13.67
CA LEU A 278 -3.61 -5.04 12.71
C LEU A 278 -5.03 -5.36 13.20
N ASP A 279 -5.16 -5.76 14.45
CA ASP A 279 -6.43 -6.16 15.02
C ASP A 279 -6.43 -6.00 16.55
N VAL A 280 -7.62 -5.85 17.13
CA VAL A 280 -7.83 -5.70 18.57
C VAL A 280 -8.97 -6.62 19.02
N HIS A 281 -8.62 -7.72 19.68
CA HIS A 281 -9.58 -8.60 20.34
C HIS A 281 -9.82 -8.10 21.76
N ARG A 282 -11.00 -7.49 21.98
CA ARG A 282 -11.39 -6.90 23.25
C ARG A 282 -12.14 -7.90 24.12
N VAL A 283 -11.95 -7.75 25.42
CA VAL A 283 -12.76 -8.39 26.45
C VAL A 283 -13.68 -7.35 27.09
N ALA A 284 -14.85 -7.77 27.59
CA ALA A 284 -15.81 -6.86 28.20
C ALA A 284 -15.32 -6.28 29.54
N ASP A 285 -14.49 -7.03 30.25
CA ASP A 285 -13.89 -6.63 31.52
C ASP A 285 -12.66 -5.74 31.29
N PRO A 286 -12.64 -4.48 31.77
CA PRO A 286 -11.49 -3.59 31.67
C PRO A 286 -10.20 -4.13 32.32
N GLU A 287 -10.33 -4.98 33.34
CA GLU A 287 -9.19 -5.62 34.01
C GLU A 287 -8.80 -6.96 33.38
N GLY A 288 -9.63 -7.47 32.48
CA GLY A 288 -9.36 -8.70 31.73
C GLY A 288 -8.20 -8.54 30.74
N MET A 289 -7.70 -9.68 30.23
CA MET A 289 -6.64 -9.68 29.21
C MET A 289 -7.24 -9.64 27.82
N ALA A 290 -7.01 -8.54 27.10
CA ALA A 290 -7.28 -8.39 25.68
C ALA A 290 -6.06 -8.83 24.85
N VAL A 291 -6.24 -8.97 23.54
CA VAL A 291 -5.15 -9.27 22.60
C VAL A 291 -5.09 -8.21 21.52
N VAL A 292 -3.93 -7.60 21.33
CA VAL A 292 -3.65 -6.68 20.24
C VAL A 292 -2.68 -7.35 19.27
N ARG A 293 -3.03 -7.38 17.98
CA ARG A 293 -2.15 -7.88 16.92
C ARG A 293 -1.41 -6.72 16.29
N LEU A 294 -0.08 -6.79 16.31
CA LEU A 294 0.81 -5.79 15.71
C LEU A 294 1.41 -6.32 14.40
N LEU A 295 1.62 -5.43 13.44
CA LEU A 295 2.37 -5.71 12.21
C LEU A 295 3.86 -5.48 12.46
N CYS A 296 4.63 -6.56 12.57
CA CYS A 296 6.06 -6.49 12.86
C CYS A 296 6.86 -7.03 11.68
N ASN A 297 8.01 -6.44 11.37
CA ASN A 297 9.02 -7.12 10.57
C ASN A 297 9.64 -8.31 11.36
N PRO A 298 10.47 -9.18 10.77
CA PRO A 298 11.01 -10.35 11.46
C PRO A 298 11.81 -10.02 12.73
N ASN A 299 12.57 -8.92 12.74
CA ASN A 299 13.36 -8.51 13.90
C ASN A 299 12.47 -7.94 15.01
N GLU A 300 11.53 -7.07 14.66
CA GLU A 300 10.53 -6.52 15.59
C GLU A 300 9.70 -7.63 16.25
N ALA A 301 9.33 -8.65 15.47
CA ALA A 301 8.58 -9.80 15.98
C ALA A 301 9.37 -10.60 17.02
N GLN A 302 10.69 -10.74 16.84
CA GLN A 302 11.56 -11.39 17.83
C GLN A 302 11.63 -10.59 19.14
N TYR A 303 11.80 -9.26 19.06
CA TYR A 303 11.81 -8.41 20.23
C TYR A 303 10.46 -8.37 20.96
N ALA A 304 9.36 -8.35 20.21
CA ALA A 304 8.02 -8.46 20.77
C ALA A 304 7.82 -9.80 21.48
N ALA A 305 8.26 -10.92 20.89
CA ALA A 305 8.21 -12.24 21.52
C ALA A 305 9.07 -12.31 22.80
N LEU A 306 10.27 -11.75 22.78
CA LEU A 306 11.14 -11.69 23.96
C LEU A 306 10.50 -10.90 25.10
N SER A 307 9.80 -9.83 24.74
CA SER A 307 9.09 -8.96 25.70
C SER A 307 7.94 -9.68 26.42
N LEU A 308 7.32 -10.69 25.79
CA LEU A 308 6.32 -11.53 26.45
C LEU A 308 6.92 -12.35 27.60
N VAL A 309 8.15 -12.82 27.41
CA VAL A 309 8.87 -13.62 28.40
C VAL A 309 9.45 -12.74 29.51
N GLN A 310 10.06 -11.62 29.15
CA GLN A 310 10.77 -10.75 30.12
C GLN A 310 9.85 -9.77 30.84
N GLY A 311 8.81 -9.27 30.17
CA GLY A 311 7.96 -8.19 30.68
C GLY A 311 6.96 -8.64 31.75
N GLY A 312 6.69 -9.94 31.91
CA GLY A 312 5.78 -10.45 32.94
C GLY A 312 4.39 -9.79 32.94
N GLY A 313 3.91 -9.33 31.79
CA GLY A 313 2.64 -8.58 31.65
C GLY A 313 2.76 -7.05 31.71
N GLY A 314 3.97 -6.51 31.87
CA GLY A 314 4.26 -5.06 31.85
C GLY A 314 4.32 -4.42 30.47
N ILE A 315 3.56 -4.94 29.50
CA ILE A 315 3.50 -4.41 28.13
C ILE A 315 2.47 -3.27 28.07
N THR A 316 2.88 -2.13 27.54
CA THR A 316 2.00 -0.99 27.26
C THR A 316 2.18 -0.51 25.83
N LEU A 317 1.04 -0.19 25.20
CA LEU A 317 0.92 0.24 23.81
C LEU A 317 0.33 1.66 23.77
N PRO A 318 1.10 2.72 24.09
CA PRO A 318 0.66 4.08 23.88
C PRO A 318 0.36 4.33 22.39
N ARG A 319 -0.82 4.88 22.12
CA ARG A 319 -1.22 5.31 20.77
C ARG A 319 -0.52 6.60 20.40
N ARG A 320 0.07 6.64 19.21
CA ARG A 320 0.66 7.84 18.62
C ARG A 320 -0.41 8.76 18.06
N ALA A 321 -0.10 10.06 17.99
CA ALA A 321 -0.91 10.97 17.19
C ALA A 321 -0.77 10.61 15.69
N GLU A 322 -1.81 10.87 14.90
CA GLU A 322 -1.84 10.48 13.48
C GLU A 322 -0.70 11.10 12.65
N SER A 323 -0.33 12.34 12.99
CA SER A 323 0.80 13.06 12.39
C SER A 323 2.17 12.67 12.95
N ASP A 324 2.22 11.99 14.10
CA ASP A 324 3.46 11.64 14.79
C ASP A 324 4.02 10.30 14.27
N ARG A 325 4.95 10.42 13.32
CA ARG A 325 5.57 9.28 12.62
C ARG A 325 7.09 9.21 12.76
N GLU A 326 7.69 10.21 13.42
CA GLU A 326 9.14 10.33 13.55
C GLU A 326 9.66 9.45 14.68
N LEU A 327 10.71 8.67 14.40
CA LEU A 327 11.33 7.80 15.41
C LEU A 327 12.27 8.64 16.27
N HIS A 328 12.10 8.54 17.58
CA HIS A 328 12.90 9.28 18.55
C HIS A 328 13.66 8.31 19.44
N PRO A 329 14.98 8.47 19.64
CA PRO A 329 15.67 7.75 20.69
C PRO A 329 15.00 8.05 22.04
N MET A 330 14.44 7.02 22.69
CA MET A 330 13.83 7.14 24.01
C MET A 330 14.77 6.54 25.04
N GLU A 331 15.15 7.34 26.04
CA GLU A 331 15.91 6.82 27.17
C GLU A 331 15.09 5.83 27.99
N ILE A 332 15.77 4.83 28.55
CA ILE A 332 15.17 3.95 29.56
C ILE A 332 14.77 4.78 30.78
N ALA A 333 13.50 4.65 31.14
CA ALA A 333 12.92 5.34 32.28
C ALA A 333 13.05 4.49 33.56
N THR A 334 13.42 5.15 34.65
CA THR A 334 13.39 4.61 36.01
C THR A 334 12.96 5.70 36.98
N PHE A 335 12.23 5.32 38.03
CA PHE A 335 11.85 6.23 39.12
C PHE A 335 13.04 6.84 39.85
N ARG A 336 14.21 6.18 39.88
CA ARG A 336 15.40 6.74 40.51
C ARG A 336 15.84 8.06 39.86
N LYS A 337 15.60 8.23 38.56
CA LYS A 337 15.93 9.48 37.85
C LYS A 337 15.00 10.65 38.25
N LEU A 338 13.83 10.38 38.86
CA LEU A 338 12.86 11.42 39.23
C LEU A 338 13.16 12.09 40.57
N PHE A 339 13.77 11.37 41.50
CA PHE A 339 14.10 11.89 42.84
C PHE A 339 15.62 12.17 42.88
N LYS A 340 15.99 13.45 42.86
CA LYS A 340 17.38 13.91 43.03
C LYS A 340 17.75 14.06 44.49
#